data_AF-A0A1E3GT11-F1
#
_entry.id   AF-A0A1E3GT11-F1
#
_cell.length_a   1.000
_cell.length_b   1.000
_cell.length_c   1.000
_cell.angle_alpha   90.00
_cell.angle_beta   90.00
_cell.angle_gamma   90.00
#
_symmetry.space_group_name_H-M   'P 1'
#
loop_
_entity.id
_entity.type
_entity.pdbx_description
1 polymer ?
#
loop_
_entity_poly.entity_id
_entity_poly.type
_entity_poly.pdbx_seq_one_letter_code
_entity_poly.pdbx_strand_id
1 'polypeptide(L)' 'MICITHLPQVAAQAHQQLQVTKILGEHKTHTEISELNREQRIEEIARMLGGMNLTQKTRSHAEEMLDQGQS' A
#
# COMPACT_ATOMS: atom_id res chain seq x y z
N MET A 1 -16.30 -8.21 0.09
CA MET A 1 -15.88 -7.72 -1.26
C MET A 1 -14.36 -7.71 -1.29
N ILE A 2 -13.75 -8.12 -2.40
CA ILE A 2 -12.28 -8.11 -2.59
C ILE A 2 -11.98 -7.34 -3.87
N CYS A 3 -10.99 -6.44 -3.82
CA CYS A 3 -10.53 -5.65 -4.97
C CYS A 3 -9.01 -5.73 -5.06
N ILE A 4 -8.49 -5.89 -6.27
CA ILE A 4 -7.05 -5.79 -6.57
C ILE A 4 -6.86 -4.46 -7.30
N THR A 5 -6.01 -3.59 -6.75
CA THR A 5 -5.83 -2.24 -7.27
C THR A 5 -4.38 -1.79 -7.18
N HIS A 6 -3.99 -0.94 -8.13
CA HIS A 6 -2.74 -0.17 -8.10
C HIS A 6 -3.02 1.33 -7.83
N LEU A 7 -4.28 1.71 -7.64
CA LEU A 7 -4.68 3.09 -7.39
C LEU A 7 -4.69 3.38 -5.88
N PRO A 8 -3.92 4.38 -5.40
CA PRO A 8 -3.81 4.69 -3.97
C PRO A 8 -5.15 5.12 -3.38
N GLN A 9 -6.01 5.81 -4.15
CA GLN A 9 -7.33 6.25 -3.68
C GLN A 9 -8.22 5.06 -3.34
N VAL A 10 -8.17 4.00 -4.14
CA VAL A 10 -8.98 2.79 -3.90
C VAL A 10 -8.42 2.02 -2.71
N ALA A 11 -7.10 1.91 -2.58
CA ALA A 11 -6.46 1.22 -1.45
C ALA A 11 -6.72 1.93 -0.11
N ALA A 12 -6.75 3.26 -0.08
CA ALA A 12 -7.01 4.06 1.11
C ALA A 12 -8.42 3.84 1.70
N GLN A 13 -9.42 3.57 0.85
CA GLN A 13 -10.82 3.35 1.24
C GLN A 13 -11.07 1.94 1.82
N ALA A 14 -10.07 1.05 1.77
CA ALA A 14 -10.25 -0.31 2.24
C ALA A 14 -10.25 -0.40 3.78
N HIS A 15 -11.12 -1.24 4.32
CA HIS A 15 -11.12 -1.57 5.76
C HIS A 15 -9.83 -2.33 6.16
N GLN A 16 -9.37 -3.21 5.28
CA GLN A 16 -8.12 -3.98 5.40
C GLN A 16 -7.34 -3.88 4.11
N GLN A 17 -6.01 -3.92 4.20
CA GLN A 17 -5.13 -3.86 3.03
C GLN A 17 -4.11 -5.00 3.12
N LEU A 18 -4.08 -5.81 2.06
CA LEU A 18 -3.10 -6.87 1.87
C LEU A 18 -2.10 -6.43 0.82
N GLN A 19 -0.81 -6.56 1.11
CA GLN A 19 0.25 -6.37 0.14
C GLN A 19 0.65 -7.71 -0.45
N VAL A 20 0.76 -7.77 -1.78
CA VAL A 20 1.22 -8.95 -2.51
C VAL A 20 2.61 -8.65 -3.04
N THR A 21 3.61 -9.41 -2.58
CA THR A 21 5.01 -9.23 -2.98
C THR A 21 5.54 -10.48 -3.66
N LYS A 22 6.33 -10.28 -4.71
CA LYS A 22 7.02 -11.36 -5.43
C LYS A 22 8.47 -11.45 -4.93
N ILE A 23 8.84 -12.58 -4.36
CA ILE A 23 10.18 -12.84 -3.83
C ILE A 23 10.90 -13.79 -4.78
N LEU A 24 12.05 -13.36 -5.33
CA LEU A 24 12.95 -14.27 -6.02
C LEU A 24 13.77 -15.05 -4.99
N GLY A 25 13.56 -16.37 -4.89
CA GLY A 25 14.51 -17.29 -4.27
C GLY A 25 15.52 -17.83 -5.30
N GLU A 26 16.57 -18.51 -4.83
CA GLU A 26 17.69 -18.99 -5.67
C GLU A 26 17.26 -19.85 -6.88
N HIS A 27 16.14 -20.58 -6.77
CA HIS A 27 15.68 -21.49 -7.82
C HIS A 27 14.20 -21.34 -8.20
N LYS A 28 13.41 -20.60 -7.42
CA LYS A 28 11.98 -20.41 -7.66
C LYS A 28 11.52 -19.04 -7.18
N THR A 29 10.56 -18.49 -7.89
CA THR A 29 9.85 -17.30 -7.44
C THR A 29 8.65 -17.69 -6.59
N HIS A 30 8.50 -17.06 -5.43
CA HIS A 30 7.37 -17.24 -4.54
C HIS A 30 6.60 -15.93 -4.39
N THR A 31 5.30 -16.03 -4.12
CA THR A 31 4.43 -14.90 -3.80
C THR A 31 4.12 -14.93 -2.32
N GLU A 32 4.32 -13.80 -1.65
CA GLU A 32 3.97 -13.59 -0.25
C GLU A 32 2.81 -12.58 -0.17
N ILE A 33 1.92 -12.81 0.80
CA ILE A 33 0.79 -11.93 1.10
C ILE A 33 0.90 -11.54 2.57
N SER A 34 0.92 -10.24 2.83
CA SER A 34 1.04 -9.69 4.18
C SER A 34 -0.07 -8.68 4.44
N GLU A 35 -0.73 -8.77 5.59
CA GLU A 35 -1.65 -7.73 6.04
C GLU A 35 -0.87 -6.51 6.54
N LEU A 36 -1.30 -5.32 6.14
CA LEU A 36 -0.63 -4.07 6.48
C LEU A 36 -1.31 -3.40 7.67
N ASN A 37 -0.52 -3.05 8.68
CA ASN A 37 -0.96 -2.15 9.75
C ASN A 37 -1.05 -0.69 9.24
N ARG A 38 -1.57 0.23 10.06
CA ARG A 38 -1.79 1.64 9.64
C ARG A 38 -0.53 2.30 9.09
N GLU A 39 0.61 2.19 9.77
CA GLU A 39 1.87 2.80 9.33
C GLU A 39 2.33 2.21 7.99
N GLN A 40 2.27 0.88 7.86
CA GLN A 40 2.63 0.19 6.62
C GLN A 40 1.69 0.55 5.46
N ARG A 41 0.41 0.80 5.74
CA ARG A 41 -0.55 1.29 4.75
C ARG A 41 -0.20 2.69 4.26
N ILE A 42 0.21 3.60 5.16
CA ILE A 42 0.68 4.94 4.77
C ILE A 42 1.88 4.82 3.84
N GLU A 43 2.87 3.99 4.19
CA GLU A 43 4.04 3.78 3.34
C GLU A 43 3.69 3.20 1.98
N GLU A 44 2.78 2.22 1.91
CA GLU A 44 2.36 1.61 0.65
C GLU A 44 1.57 2.60 -0.21
N ILE A 45 0.65 3.38 0.37
CA ILE A 45 -0.09 4.43 -0.34
C ILE A 45 0.88 5.52 -0.83
N ALA A 46 1.85 5.93 -0.01
CA ALA A 46 2.88 6.89 -0.40
C ALA A 46 3.74 6.35 -1.55
N ARG A 47 4.10 5.07 -1.52
CA ARG A 47 4.81 4.38 -2.61
C ARG A 47 3.98 4.35 -3.89
N MET A 48 2.69 4.08 -3.79
CA MET A 48 1.76 4.11 -4.93
C MET A 48 1.59 5.52 -5.52
N LEU A 49 1.66 6.57 -4.69
CA LEU A 49 1.59 7.98 -5.10
C LEU A 49 2.88 8.50 -5.73
N GLY A 50 4.03 8.26 -5.08
CA GLY A 50 5.33 8.84 -5.44
C GLY A 50 6.25 7.93 -6.25
N GLY A 51 5.87 6.67 -6.45
CA GLY A 51 6.72 5.66 -7.08
C GLY A 51 8.01 5.45 -6.30
N MET A 52 9.16 5.63 -6.98
CA MET A 52 10.49 5.49 -6.37
C MET A 52 10.92 6.71 -5.53
N ASN A 53 10.21 7.84 -5.65
CA ASN A 53 10.53 9.07 -4.93
C ASN A 53 9.63 9.23 -3.70
N LEU A 54 9.91 8.46 -2.66
CA LEU A 54 9.28 8.70 -1.36
C LEU A 54 9.85 9.98 -0.75
N THR A 55 8.96 10.93 -0.49
CA THR A 55 9.28 12.18 0.22
C THR A 55 8.37 12.34 1.42
N GLN A 56 8.75 13.22 2.35
CA GLN A 56 7.91 13.56 3.48
C GLN A 56 6.54 14.10 3.04
N LYS A 57 6.48 14.85 1.94
CA LYS A 57 5.21 15.36 1.38
C LYS A 57 4.32 14.23 0.90
N THR A 58 4.88 13.23 0.22
CA THR A 58 4.13 12.07 -0.27
C THR A 58 3.55 11.25 0.88
N ARG A 59 4.31 11.09 1.98
CA ARG A 59 3.83 10.42 3.20
C ARG A 59 2.70 11.19 3.88
N SER A 60 2.85 12.50 4.05
CA SER A 60 1.80 13.36 4.62
C SER A 60 0.50 13.25 3.82
N HIS A 61 0.60 13.29 2.49
CA HIS A 61 -0.57 13.15 1.63
C HIS A 61 -1.21 11.76 1.70
N ALA A 62 -0.40 10.71 1.81
CA ALA A 62 -0.90 9.35 1.99
C ALA A 62 -1.63 9.16 3.32
N GLU A 63 -1.13 9.76 4.40
CA GLU A 63 -1.80 9.75 5.70
C GLU A 63 -3.15 10.47 5.65
N GLU A 64 -3.21 11.67 5.06
CA GLU A 64 -4.48 12.39 4.86
C GLU A 64 -5.50 11.57 4.06
N MET A 65 -5.06 10.90 2.99
CA MET A 65 -5.93 10.04 2.18
C MET A 65 -6.46 8.84 2.97
N LEU A 66 -5.62 8.23 3.80
CA LEU A 66 -6.00 7.09 4.62
C LEU A 66 -7.03 7.50 5.68
N ASP A 67 -6.81 8.62 6.35
CA ASP A 67 -7.73 9.13 7.37
C ASP A 67 -9.09 9.52 6.76
N GLN A 68 -9.10 10.11 5.56
CA GLN A 68 -10.34 10.43 4.84
C GLN A 68 -11.09 9.19 4.36
N GLY A 69 -10.38 8.13 3.98
CA GLY A 69 -11.00 6.89 3.49
C GLY A 69 -11.50 5.94 4.57
N GLN A 70 -11.15 6.19 5.82
CA GLN A 70 -11.61 5.41 6.98
C GLN A 70 -12.59 6.16 7.87
N SER A 71 -12.92 7.40 7.53
CA SER A 71 -13.96 8.22 8.18
C SER A 71 -15.34 7.90 7.60
#